data_AF-A0A812NG99-F1
#
_entry.id   AF-A0A812NG99-F1
#
_cell.length_a   1.000
_cell.length_b   1.000
_cell.length_c   1.000
_cell.angle_alpha   90.00
_cell.angle_beta   90.00
_cell.angle_gamma   90.00
#
_symmetry.space_group_name_H-M   'P 1'
#
loop_
_entity.id
_entity.type
_entity.pdbx_description
1 polymer ?
#
loop_
_entity_poly.entity_id
_entity_poly.type
_entity_poly.pdbx_seq_one_letter_code
_entity_poly.pdbx_strand_id
1 'polypeptide(L)'
;MRLGFSSWREQLVEAVLPNGSCEAAKEVSWAELVFHVVCVPWKLFFVPIPPTAFLRGWVCFFFSLGYIAFLTAIIGDMAEIFGCVLEIPDLVTGVSFVALGTSMPDLFASRHAAVEDPTADAAIINVTGSNSVNVFLGIGIPWSVG
;
A
#
# COMPACT_ATOMS: atom_id res chain seq x y z
N MET A 1 -14.90 16.60 6.56
CA MET A 1 -13.90 15.64 6.05
C MET A 1 -12.89 16.38 5.18
N ARG A 2 -11.68 16.67 5.70
CA ARG A 2 -10.56 17.08 4.83
C ARG A 2 -9.96 15.81 4.24
N LEU A 3 -10.58 15.32 3.16
CA LEU A 3 -10.08 14.15 2.43
C LEU A 3 -8.98 14.62 1.47
N GLY A 4 -7.72 14.59 1.94
CA GLY A 4 -6.55 14.71 1.08
C GLY A 4 -5.57 15.82 1.41
N PHE A 5 -4.29 15.53 1.21
CA PHE A 5 -3.23 16.53 1.21
C PHE A 5 -3.45 17.52 0.07
N SER A 6 -3.36 18.81 0.36
CA SER A 6 -3.56 19.88 -0.63
C SER A 6 -2.26 20.26 -1.34
N SER A 7 -1.13 19.97 -0.71
CA SER A 7 0.20 20.27 -1.24
C SER A 7 1.24 19.21 -0.85
N TRP A 8 2.28 19.11 -1.67
CA TRP A 8 3.46 18.28 -1.40
C TRP A 8 4.18 18.65 -0.09
N ARG A 9 4.07 19.91 0.33
CA ARG A 9 4.61 20.37 1.62
C ARG A 9 3.88 19.70 2.78
N GLU A 10 2.57 19.56 2.71
CA GLU A 10 1.78 18.89 3.75
C GLU A 10 2.13 17.40 3.81
N GLN A 11 2.30 16.73 2.66
CA GLN A 11 2.77 15.34 2.62
C GLN A 11 4.15 15.16 3.25
N LEU A 12 5.09 16.06 2.96
CA LEU A 12 6.44 16.02 3.53
C LEU A 12 6.43 16.29 5.05
N VAL A 13 5.64 17.25 5.50
CA VAL A 13 5.53 17.61 6.92
C VAL A 13 4.92 16.44 7.71
N GLU A 14 3.88 15.79 7.18
CA GLU A 14 3.26 14.60 7.79
C GLU A 14 4.16 13.36 7.73
N ALA A 15 5.00 13.24 6.70
CA ALA A 15 5.96 12.15 6.58
C ALA A 15 7.06 12.24 7.65
N VAL A 16 7.51 13.46 7.96
CA VAL A 16 8.63 13.70 8.88
C VAL A 16 8.16 13.85 10.33
N LEU A 17 7.03 14.52 10.58
CA LEU A 17 6.53 14.78 11.94
C LEU A 17 5.50 13.72 12.38
N PRO A 18 5.57 13.20 13.61
CA PRO A 18 4.50 12.40 14.19
C PRO A 18 3.21 13.23 14.28
N ASN A 19 2.10 12.73 13.72
CA ASN A 19 0.78 13.37 13.74
C ASN A 19 0.74 14.80 13.16
N GLY A 20 1.67 15.15 12.26
CA GLY A 20 1.62 16.40 11.47
C GLY A 20 1.94 17.70 12.22
N SER A 21 2.28 17.67 13.51
CA SER A 21 2.58 18.88 14.31
C SER A 21 3.62 18.64 15.40
N CYS A 22 4.46 19.66 15.66
CA CYS A 22 5.43 19.67 16.77
C CYS A 22 4.77 19.60 18.16
N GLU A 23 3.51 20.02 18.29
CA GLU A 23 2.75 19.92 19.54
C GLU A 23 2.27 18.49 19.78
N ALA A 24 1.77 17.84 18.73
CA ALA A 24 1.35 16.45 18.79
C ALA A 24 2.54 15.52 19.06
N ALA A 25 3.74 15.86 18.54
CA ALA A 25 4.98 15.12 18.78
C ALA A 25 5.41 15.05 20.25
N LYS A 26 4.91 15.94 21.13
CA LYS A 26 5.24 15.95 22.56
C LYS A 26 4.42 14.96 23.40
N GLU A 27 3.27 14.52 22.90
CA GLU A 27 2.37 13.58 23.59
C GLU A 27 2.50 12.14 23.08
N VAL A 28 3.44 11.89 22.16
CA VAL A 28 3.63 10.58 21.51
C VAL A 28 4.25 9.57 22.48
N SER A 29 3.62 8.40 22.56
CA SER A 29 4.15 7.26 23.32
C SER A 29 5.44 6.71 22.68
N TRP A 30 6.37 6.17 23.47
CA TRP A 30 7.61 5.58 22.93
C TRP A 30 7.37 4.51 21.86
N ALA A 31 6.30 3.73 21.97
CA ALA A 31 5.92 2.74 20.97
C ALA A 31 5.53 3.38 19.62
N GLU A 32 4.81 4.50 19.67
CA GLU A 32 4.41 5.25 18.48
C GLU A 32 5.59 5.97 17.84
N LEU A 33 6.54 6.48 18.64
CA LEU A 33 7.77 7.08 18.13
C LEU A 33 8.62 6.07 17.37
N VAL A 34 8.82 4.88 17.96
CA VAL A 34 9.55 3.79 17.31
C VAL A 34 8.86 3.38 16.01
N PHE A 35 7.54 3.22 16.04
CA PHE A 35 6.75 2.89 14.85
C PHE A 35 6.88 3.98 13.77
N HIS A 36 6.79 5.25 14.14
CA HIS A 36 6.94 6.37 13.21
C HIS A 36 8.33 6.38 12.59
N VAL A 37 9.40 6.24 13.39
CA VAL A 37 10.79 6.20 12.87
C VAL A 37 10.99 5.04 11.89
N VAL A 38 10.43 3.87 12.18
CA VAL A 38 10.47 2.72 11.25
C VAL A 38 9.69 3.01 9.96
N CYS A 39 8.57 3.71 10.05
CA CYS A 39 7.75 4.06 8.89
C CYS A 39 8.25 5.28 8.09
N VAL A 40 9.08 6.17 8.66
CA VAL A 40 9.56 7.41 8.00
C VAL A 40 10.26 7.12 6.66
N PRO A 41 11.24 6.19 6.55
CA PRO A 41 11.85 5.85 5.28
C PRO A 41 10.83 5.42 4.23
N TRP A 42 9.83 4.64 4.65
CA TRP A 42 8.75 4.19 3.78
C TRP A 42 7.87 5.37 3.35
N LYS A 43 7.43 6.22 4.27
CA LYS A 43 6.62 7.40 3.97
C LYS A 43 7.34 8.31 2.96
N LEU A 44 8.63 8.55 3.13
CA LEU A 44 9.44 9.37 2.21
C LEU A 44 9.54 8.76 0.81
N PHE A 45 9.56 7.43 0.70
CA PHE A 45 9.55 6.74 -0.59
C PHE A 45 8.24 6.93 -1.37
N PHE A 46 7.11 7.15 -0.68
CA PHE A 46 5.80 7.40 -1.29
C PHE A 46 5.43 8.88 -1.42
N VAL A 47 6.21 9.80 -0.84
CA VAL A 47 6.03 11.26 -1.05
C VAL A 47 5.97 11.65 -2.54
N PRO A 48 6.76 11.06 -3.46
CA PRO A 48 6.67 11.31 -4.91
C PRO A 48 5.29 11.13 -5.55
N ILE A 49 4.31 10.57 -4.83
CA ILE A 49 2.96 10.39 -5.34
C ILE A 49 2.18 11.71 -5.22
N PRO A 50 1.63 12.23 -6.34
CA PRO A 50 0.96 13.51 -6.34
C PRO A 50 -0.24 13.53 -5.38
N PRO A 51 -0.46 14.63 -4.65
CA PRO A 51 -1.53 14.72 -3.67
C PRO A 51 -2.92 14.58 -4.30
N THR A 52 -3.83 13.99 -3.53
CA THR A 52 -5.20 13.68 -3.93
C THR A 52 -6.05 14.92 -4.23
N ALA A 53 -5.61 16.11 -3.82
CA ALA A 53 -6.26 17.38 -4.16
C ALA A 53 -6.08 17.79 -5.63
N PHE A 54 -5.05 17.31 -6.34
CA PHE A 54 -4.87 17.61 -7.75
C PHE A 54 -5.92 16.88 -8.61
N LEU A 55 -6.63 17.62 -9.46
CA LEU A 55 -7.56 17.07 -10.48
C LEU A 55 -8.56 16.05 -9.92
N ARG A 56 -9.20 16.36 -8.76
CA ARG A 56 -10.16 15.47 -8.08
C ARG A 56 -9.63 14.05 -7.82
N GLY A 57 -8.31 13.89 -7.67
CA GLY A 57 -7.65 12.63 -7.36
C GLY A 57 -7.26 11.77 -8.57
N TRP A 58 -7.62 12.15 -9.79
CA TRP A 58 -7.30 11.38 -10.99
C TRP A 58 -5.80 11.25 -11.25
N VAL A 59 -5.05 12.32 -11.01
CA VAL A 59 -3.59 12.32 -11.18
C VAL A 59 -2.92 11.41 -10.15
N CYS A 60 -3.39 11.45 -8.90
CA CYS A 60 -2.94 10.53 -7.85
C CYS A 60 -3.20 9.07 -8.25
N PHE A 61 -4.37 8.78 -8.80
CA PHE A 61 -4.76 7.41 -9.18
C PHE A 61 -3.89 6.83 -10.29
N PHE A 62 -3.73 7.53 -11.42
CA PHE A 62 -2.94 6.99 -12.53
C PHE A 62 -1.44 6.96 -12.21
N PHE A 63 -0.93 7.96 -11.48
CA PHE A 63 0.47 7.97 -11.08
C PHE A 63 0.77 6.86 -10.08
N SER A 64 -0.09 6.63 -9.08
CA SER A 64 0.11 5.53 -8.13
C SER A 64 0.00 4.17 -8.80
N LEU A 65 -0.94 4.00 -9.75
CA LEU A 65 -1.08 2.77 -10.53
C LEU A 65 0.21 2.47 -11.33
N GLY A 66 0.75 3.47 -12.02
CA GLY A 66 2.02 3.35 -12.74
C GLY A 66 3.22 3.10 -11.83
N TYR A 67 3.26 3.77 -10.67
CA TYR A 67 4.32 3.60 -9.69
C TYR A 67 4.33 2.19 -9.10
N ILE A 68 3.16 1.66 -8.72
CA ILE A 68 3.03 0.27 -8.24
C ILE A 68 3.46 -0.71 -9.34
N ALA A 69 3.00 -0.54 -10.58
CA ALA A 69 3.41 -1.40 -11.69
C ALA A 69 4.94 -1.42 -11.90
N PHE A 70 5.58 -0.24 -11.82
CA PHE A 70 7.03 -0.12 -11.90
C PHE A 70 7.76 -0.83 -10.75
N LEU A 71 7.30 -0.63 -9.51
CA LEU A 71 7.87 -1.30 -8.35
C LEU A 71 7.71 -2.82 -8.42
N THR A 72 6.54 -3.29 -8.84
CA THR A 72 6.27 -4.72 -9.01
C THR A 72 7.16 -5.33 -10.08
N ALA A 73 7.45 -4.62 -11.17
CA ALA A 73 8.41 -5.09 -12.18
C ALA A 73 9.82 -5.27 -11.61
N ILE A 74 10.32 -4.26 -10.87
CA ILE A 74 11.65 -4.35 -10.21
C ILE A 74 11.69 -5.52 -9.22
N ILE A 75 10.65 -5.67 -8.40
CA ILE A 75 10.58 -6.75 -7.41
C ILE A 75 10.54 -8.12 -8.11
N GLY A 76 9.83 -8.22 -9.25
CA GLY A 76 9.81 -9.42 -10.08
C GLY A 76 11.21 -9.80 -10.57
N ASP A 77 11.93 -8.85 -11.17
CA ASP A 77 13.30 -9.06 -11.66
C ASP A 77 14.25 -9.48 -10.53
N MET A 78 14.12 -8.86 -9.35
CA MET A 78 14.91 -9.24 -8.18
C MET A 78 14.55 -10.65 -7.67
N ALA A 79 13.26 -11.00 -7.64
CA ALA A 79 12.79 -12.29 -7.16
C ALA A 79 13.29 -13.44 -8.05
N GLU A 80 13.38 -13.24 -9.38
CA GLU A 80 13.96 -14.21 -10.32
C GLU A 80 15.44 -14.47 -10.01
N ILE A 81 16.23 -13.41 -9.76
CA ILE A 81 17.64 -13.53 -9.39
C ILE A 81 17.78 -14.28 -8.06
N PHE A 82 16.93 -13.99 -7.07
CA PHE A 82 16.94 -14.68 -5.78
C PHE A 82 16.54 -16.16 -5.89
N GLY A 83 15.57 -16.49 -6.73
CA GLY A 83 15.14 -17.87 -6.98
C GLY A 83 16.25 -18.71 -7.63
N CYS A 84 16.98 -18.13 -8.59
CA CYS A 84 18.18 -18.73 -9.18
C CYS A 84 19.27 -19.05 -8.16
N VAL A 85 19.46 -18.20 -7.14
CA VAL A 85 20.50 -18.37 -6.09
C VAL A 85 20.11 -19.44 -5.06
N LEU A 86 18.81 -19.60 -4.80
CA LEU A 86 18.31 -20.49 -3.76
C LEU A 86 17.95 -21.91 -4.26
N GLU A 87 18.02 -22.18 -5.56
CA GLU A 87 17.57 -23.43 -6.21
C GLU A 87 16.12 -23.82 -5.85
N ILE A 88 15.30 -22.83 -5.46
CA ILE A 88 13.87 -23.02 -5.18
C ILE A 88 13.12 -22.73 -6.49
N PRO A 89 12.08 -23.51 -6.84
CA PRO A 89 11.27 -23.21 -8.01
C PRO A 89 10.74 -21.77 -7.96
N ASP A 90 11.10 -20.95 -8.96
CA ASP A 90 10.72 -19.54 -9.05
C ASP A 90 9.21 -19.33 -8.93
N LEU A 91 8.44 -20.30 -9.44
CA LEU A 91 6.98 -20.33 -9.33
C LEU A 91 6.49 -20.34 -7.87
N VAL A 92 7.11 -21.13 -6.99
CA VAL A 92 6.67 -21.25 -5.59
C VAL A 92 7.02 -19.99 -4.82
N THR A 93 8.20 -19.44 -5.07
CA THR A 93 8.68 -18.19 -4.48
C THR A 93 7.81 -17.03 -4.93
N GLY A 94 7.59 -16.87 -6.24
CA GLY A 94 6.77 -15.82 -6.83
C GLY A 94 5.32 -15.86 -6.37
N VAL A 95 4.67 -17.04 -6.40
CA VAL A 95 3.27 -17.17 -5.95
C VAL A 95 3.12 -16.86 -4.46
N SER A 96 4.09 -17.26 -3.63
CA SER A 96 4.04 -17.00 -2.18
C SER A 96 4.24 -15.52 -1.86
N PHE A 97 5.21 -14.87 -2.50
CA PHE A 97 5.44 -13.43 -2.32
C PHE A 97 4.28 -12.59 -2.86
N VAL A 98 3.71 -12.97 -4.00
CA VAL A 98 2.52 -12.28 -4.56
C VAL A 98 1.33 -12.45 -3.62
N ALA A 99 1.04 -13.67 -3.15
CA ALA A 99 -0.07 -13.91 -2.22
C ALA A 99 0.09 -13.15 -0.90
N LEU A 100 1.30 -13.14 -0.33
CA LEU A 100 1.60 -12.35 0.88
C LEU A 100 1.45 -10.84 0.62
N GLY A 101 1.96 -10.38 -0.52
CA GLY A 101 1.94 -8.98 -0.93
C GLY A 101 0.54 -8.42 -1.18
N THR A 102 -0.42 -9.25 -1.59
CA THR A 102 -1.83 -8.85 -1.74
C THR A 102 -2.60 -8.98 -0.43
N SER A 103 -2.46 -10.10 0.28
CA SER A 103 -3.31 -10.39 1.44
C SER A 103 -2.97 -9.59 2.69
N MET A 104 -1.70 -9.22 2.90
CA MET A 104 -1.34 -8.41 4.08
C MET A 104 -1.94 -7.00 4.02
N PRO A 105 -1.80 -6.22 2.92
CA PRO A 105 -2.49 -4.94 2.78
C PRO A 105 -4.01 -5.05 2.86
N ASP A 106 -4.62 -6.06 2.22
CA ASP A 106 -6.07 -6.29 2.30
C ASP A 106 -6.54 -6.54 3.74
N LEU A 107 -5.77 -7.31 4.52
CA LEU A 107 -6.06 -7.55 5.93
C LEU A 107 -6.00 -6.25 6.74
N PHE A 108 -4.98 -5.43 6.53
CA PHE A 108 -4.85 -4.15 7.24
C PHE A 108 -5.96 -3.16 6.88
N ALA A 109 -6.30 -3.04 5.58
CA ALA A 109 -7.40 -2.19 5.13
C ALA A 109 -8.75 -2.66 5.71
N SER A 110 -9.02 -3.96 5.68
CA SER A 110 -10.25 -4.53 6.24
C SER A 110 -10.32 -4.35 7.76
N ARG A 111 -9.20 -4.56 8.47
CA ARG A 111 -9.10 -4.37 9.91
C ARG A 111 -9.26 -2.91 10.31
N HIS A 112 -8.70 -1.98 9.54
CA HIS A 112 -8.88 -0.56 9.77
C HIS A 112 -10.33 -0.14 9.55
N ALA A 113 -10.95 -0.55 8.43
CA ALA A 113 -12.35 -0.30 8.15
C ALA A 113 -13.29 -0.88 9.23
N ALA A 114 -13.00 -2.07 9.76
CA ALA A 114 -13.80 -2.68 10.82
C ALA A 114 -13.70 -1.96 12.18
N VAL A 115 -12.57 -1.28 12.44
CA VAL A 115 -12.35 -0.54 13.69
C VAL A 115 -12.97 0.86 13.61
N GLU A 116 -12.95 1.49 12.43
CA GLU A 116 -13.51 2.84 12.24
C GLU A 116 -15.01 2.86 11.94
N ASP A 117 -15.54 1.81 11.32
CA ASP A 117 -16.95 1.73 10.92
C ASP A 117 -17.79 0.98 11.98
N PRO A 118 -18.82 1.62 12.58
CA PRO A 118 -19.67 0.97 13.58
C PRO A 118 -20.47 -0.24 13.07
N THR A 119 -20.73 -0.34 11.75
CA THR A 119 -21.44 -1.50 11.17
C THR A 119 -20.51 -2.51 10.50
N ALA A 120 -19.22 -2.20 10.39
CA ALA A 120 -18.20 -3.01 9.71
C ALA A 120 -18.52 -3.38 8.25
N ASP A 121 -19.50 -2.72 7.61
CA ASP A 121 -19.91 -3.00 6.23
C ASP A 121 -18.76 -2.74 5.25
N ALA A 122 -17.96 -1.71 5.51
CA ALA A 122 -16.78 -1.38 4.72
C ALA A 122 -15.74 -2.52 4.71
N ALA A 123 -15.58 -3.25 5.82
CA ALA A 123 -14.65 -4.38 5.90
C ALA A 123 -15.14 -5.57 5.08
N ILE A 124 -16.45 -5.87 5.11
CA ILE A 124 -17.05 -6.96 4.33
C ILE A 124 -16.90 -6.69 2.83
N ILE A 125 -17.16 -5.44 2.40
CA ILE A 125 -16.98 -5.03 1.01
C ILE A 125 -15.53 -5.19 0.58
N ASN A 126 -14.57 -4.78 1.42
CA ASN A 126 -13.15 -4.87 1.09
C ASN A 126 -12.69 -6.33 0.93
N VAL A 127 -13.01 -7.21 1.88
CA VAL A 127 -12.65 -8.64 1.81
C VAL A 127 -13.30 -9.33 0.61
N THR A 128 -14.59 -9.09 0.39
CA THR A 128 -15.34 -9.74 -0.70
C THR A 128 -14.89 -9.22 -2.07
N GLY A 129 -14.62 -7.91 -2.17
CA GLY A 129 -14.14 -7.25 -3.37
C GLY A 129 -12.74 -7.71 -3.78
N SER A 130 -11.77 -7.66 -2.87
CA SER A 130 -10.38 -8.07 -3.16
C SER A 130 -10.29 -9.54 -3.56
N ASN A 131 -11.02 -10.44 -2.89
CA ASN A 131 -11.05 -11.86 -3.28
C ASN A 131 -11.70 -12.07 -4.65
N SER A 132 -12.77 -11.34 -4.95
CA SER A 132 -13.41 -11.42 -6.27
C SER A 132 -12.45 -10.97 -7.38
N VAL A 133 -11.73 -9.87 -7.17
CA VAL A 133 -10.72 -9.37 -8.12
C VAL A 133 -9.58 -10.37 -8.30
N ASN A 134 -9.07 -10.98 -7.23
CA ASN A 134 -7.99 -11.97 -7.32
C ASN A 134 -8.40 -13.20 -8.14
N VAL A 135 -9.64 -13.68 -8.00
CA VAL A 135 -10.13 -14.83 -8.78
C VAL A 135 -10.45 -14.42 -10.22
N PHE A 136 -11.27 -13.38 -10.41
CA PHE A 136 -11.77 -13.03 -11.75
C PHE A 136 -10.73 -12.33 -12.61
N LEU A 137 -9.99 -11.37 -12.05
CA LEU A 137 -8.97 -10.64 -12.81
C LEU A 137 -7.60 -11.33 -12.68
N GLY A 138 -7.22 -11.77 -11.48
CA GLY A 138 -5.91 -12.38 -11.24
C GLY A 138 -5.71 -13.72 -11.96
N ILE A 139 -6.74 -14.57 -12.03
CA ILE A 139 -6.68 -15.84 -12.78
C ILE A 139 -7.32 -15.71 -14.16
N GLY A 140 -8.44 -14.99 -14.25
CA GLY A 140 -9.22 -14.91 -15.50
C GLY A 140 -8.55 -14.13 -16.62
N ILE A 141 -7.84 -13.02 -16.33
CA ILE A 141 -7.13 -12.27 -17.38
C ILE A 141 -5.98 -13.08 -17.97
N PRO A 142 -5.03 -13.64 -17.18
CA PRO A 142 -3.95 -14.45 -17.75
C PRO A 142 -4.46 -15.62 -18.61
N TRP A 143 -5.50 -16.32 -18.16
CA TRP A 143 -6.11 -17.40 -18.94
C TRP A 143 -6.71 -16.94 -20.27
N SER A 144 -7.25 -15.72 -20.32
CA SER A 144 -7.82 -15.13 -21.53
C SER A 144 -6.77 -14.60 -22.52
N VAL A 145 -5.58 -14.25 -22.04
CA VAL A 145 -4.50 -13.65 -22.83
C VAL A 145 -3.52 -14.70 -23.39
N GLY A 146 -3.45 -15.88 -22.77
CA GLY A 146 -2.68 -17.03 -23.24
C GLY A 146 -1.39 -17.24 -22.46
#